data_AF-A0A920SET2-F1
#
_entry.id   AF-A0A920SET2-F1
#
_cell.length_a   1.000
_cell.length_b   1.000
_cell.length_c   1.000
_cell.angle_alpha   90.00
_cell.angle_beta   90.00
_cell.angle_gamma   90.00
#
_symmetry.space_group_name_H-M   'P 1'
#
loop_
_entity.id
_entity.type
_entity.pdbx_description
1 polymer ?
#
loop_
_entity_poly.entity_id
_entity_poly.type
_entity_poly.pdbx_seq_one_letter_code
_entity_poly.pdbx_strand_id
1 'polypeptide(L)' 'MPKKEIVSTEKVTAGTAPLSQATKLGNLVFVPGNTGRHPTNGEVGNGIKEQTKYA' A
#
# COMPACT_ATOMS: atom_id res chain seq x y z
N MET A 1 -23.14 -0.23 13.74
CA MET A 1 -21.93 -1.05 13.49
C MET A 1 -20.99 -0.31 12.56
N PRO A 2 -19.66 -0.37 12.73
CA PRO A 2 -18.72 0.24 11.79
C PRO A 2 -18.85 -0.40 10.40
N LYS A 3 -18.86 0.43 9.36
CA LYS A 3 -18.94 0.01 7.95
C LYS A 3 -17.53 -0.18 7.40
N LYS A 4 -17.36 -1.18 6.52
CA LYS A 4 -16.13 -1.35 5.75
C LYS A 4 -16.02 -0.24 4.71
N GLU A 5 -14.89 0.46 4.71
CA GLU A 5 -14.54 1.48 3.73
C GLU A 5 -13.25 1.07 2.99
N ILE A 6 -13.23 1.23 1.67
CA ILE A 6 -12.01 1.05 0.88
C ILE A 6 -11.26 2.38 0.85
N VAL A 7 -9.97 2.35 1.18
CA VAL A 7 -9.08 3.50 1.09
C VAL A 7 -8.26 3.37 -0.17
N SER A 8 -8.24 4.42 -0.97
CA SER A 8 -7.45 4.54 -2.21
C SER A 8 -6.69 5.87 -2.25
N THR A 9 -5.51 5.87 -2.86
CA THR A 9 -4.70 7.08 -3.06
C THR A 9 -3.92 7.00 -4.37
N GLU A 10 -3.73 8.15 -5.01
CA GLU A 10 -2.90 8.29 -6.21
C GLU A 10 -1.40 8.39 -5.89
N LYS A 11 -1.04 8.54 -4.61
CA LYS A 11 0.35 8.68 -4.17
C LYS A 11 1.16 7.39 -4.24
N VAL A 12 0.47 6.25 -4.34
CA VAL A 12 1.06 4.93 -4.43
C VAL A 12 0.39 4.18 -5.57
N THR A 13 1.17 3.57 -6.45
CA THR A 13 0.66 2.74 -7.54
C THR A 13 -0.20 1.62 -6.98
N ALA A 14 -1.39 1.43 -7.55
CA ALA A 14 -2.25 0.31 -7.18
C ALA A 14 -1.58 -1.02 -7.56
N GLY A 15 -1.63 -1.99 -6.65
CA GLY A 15 -1.22 -3.36 -6.97
C GLY A 15 -2.16 -4.00 -8.01
N THR A 16 -1.66 -5.02 -8.71
CA THR A 16 -2.45 -5.79 -9.69
C THR A 16 -3.20 -6.97 -9.06
N ALA A 17 -2.85 -7.33 -7.82
CA ALA A 17 -3.56 -8.36 -7.06
C ALA A 17 -4.96 -7.88 -6.65
N PRO A 18 -5.94 -8.78 -6.43
CA PRO A 18 -7.29 -8.43 -5.99
C PRO A 18 -7.34 -8.03 -4.51
N LEU A 19 -6.58 -6.98 -4.16
CA LEU A 19 -6.41 -6.43 -2.82
C LEU A 19 -6.68 -4.92 -2.81
N SER A 20 -7.12 -4.39 -1.67
CA SER A 20 -7.30 -2.95 -1.47
C SER A 20 -6.02 -2.30 -0.94
N GLN A 21 -5.75 -1.04 -1.29
CA GLN A 21 -4.60 -0.29 -0.77
C GLN A 21 -4.67 -0.05 0.73
N ALA A 22 -5.88 0.05 1.30
CA ALA A 22 -6.17 -0.24 2.70
C ALA A 22 -7.67 -0.45 2.88
N THR A 23 -8.05 -1.03 4.01
CA THR A 23 -9.46 -1.10 4.45
C THR A 23 -9.60 -0.40 5.79
N LYS A 24 -10.62 0.44 5.94
CA LYS A 24 -10.96 1.09 7.21
C LYS A 24 -12.24 0.47 7.81
N LEU A 25 -12.23 0.28 9.12
CA LEU A 25 -13.39 -0.16 9.90
C LEU A 25 -13.48 0.69 11.18
N GLY A 26 -14.37 1.67 11.18
CA GLY A 26 -14.45 2.65 12.28
C GLY A 26 -13.17 3.45 12.39
N ASN A 27 -12.43 3.31 13.49
CA ASN A 27 -11.17 4.03 13.73
C ASN A 27 -9.91 3.20 13.42
N LEU A 28 -10.07 1.98 12.90
CA LEU A 28 -8.95 1.11 12.52
C LEU A 28 -8.70 1.15 11.02
N VAL A 29 -7.42 1.19 10.64
CA VAL A 29 -6.97 1.10 9.24
C VAL A 29 -6.09 -0.14 9.11
N PHE A 30 -6.47 -1.03 8.20
CA PHE A 30 -5.75 -2.24 7.86
C PHE A 30 -5.00 -2.00 6.54
N VAL A 31 -3.67 -1.88 6.63
CA VAL A 31 -2.77 -1.63 5.51
C VAL A 31 -2.23 -2.98 5.01
N PRO A 32 -2.16 -3.23 3.69
CA PRO A 32 -1.57 -4.45 3.15
C PRO A 32 -0.06 -4.49 3.39
N GLY A 33 0.55 -5.65 3.16
CA GLY A 33 2.00 -5.72 3.08
C GLY A 33 2.51 -4.95 1.87
N ASN A 34 3.36 -3.94 2.08
CA ASN A 34 4.07 -3.25 1.02
C ASN A 34 5.42 -3.91 0.78
N THR A 35 5.80 -3.99 -0.49
CA THR A 35 7.15 -4.41 -0.90
C THR A 35 7.98 -3.17 -1.20
N GLY A 36 9.30 -3.29 -1.20
CA GLY A 36 10.23 -2.17 -1.45
C GLY A 36 10.25 -1.69 -2.91
N ARG A 37 9.07 -1.38 -3.46
CA ARG A 37 8.86 -0.87 -4.80
C ARG A 37 8.61 0.62 -4.74
N HIS A 38 9.24 1.36 -5.64
CA HIS A 38 9.09 2.80 -5.71
C HIS A 38 7.61 3.19 -5.89
N PRO A 39 7.10 4.15 -5.10
CA PRO A 39 5.66 4.36 -4.94
C PRO A 39 4.94 4.84 -6.20
N THR A 40 5.64 5.43 -7.18
CA THR A 40 5.00 5.97 -8.39
C THR A 40 5.27 5.21 -9.68
N ASN A 41 6.36 4.43 -9.75
CA ASN A 41 6.76 3.72 -10.97
C ASN A 41 6.82 2.19 -10.79
N GLY A 42 6.71 1.68 -9.56
CA GLY A 42 6.64 0.24 -9.26
C GLY A 42 7.96 -0.52 -9.36
N GLU A 43 9.07 0.15 -9.68
CA GLU A 43 10.40 -0.46 -9.76
C GLU A 43 10.89 -0.92 -8.40
N VAL A 44 11.59 -2.05 -8.36
CA VAL A 44 12.17 -2.58 -7.11
C VAL A 44 13.40 -1.76 -6.73
N GLY A 45 13.49 -1.32 -5.48
CA GLY A 45 14.65 -0.57 -5.00
C GLY A 45 15.98 -1.34 -5.13
N ASN A 46 17.07 -0.63 -5.40
CA ASN A 46 18.41 -1.19 -5.50
C ASN A 46 18.98 -1.52 -4.11
N GLY A 47 18.85 -2.80 -3.75
CA GLY A 47 19.33 -3.33 -2.47
C GLY A 47 18.47 -2.93 -1.28
N ILE A 48 18.87 -3.42 -0.11
CA ILE A 48 18.02 -3.38 1.10
C ILE A 48 17.67 -1.96 1.55
N LYS A 49 18.62 -1.01 1.45
CA LYS A 49 18.40 0.37 1.92
C LYS A 49 17.27 1.06 1.16
N GLU A 50 17.26 0.90 -0.16
CA GLU A 50 16.27 1.55 -1.01
C GLU A 50 14.92 0.85 -0.91
N GLN A 51 14.90 -0.49 -0.85
CA GLN A 51 13.69 -1.25 -0.63
C GLN A 51 13.02 -0.93 0.71
N THR A 52 13.79 -0.80 1.80
CA THR A 52 13.27 -0.41 3.12
C THR A 52 12.76 1.03 3.14
N LYS A 53 13.34 1.93 2.33
CA LYS A 53 12.84 3.31 2.20
C LYS A 53 11.49 3.38 1.48
N TYR A 54 11.22 2.42 0.58
CA TYR A 54 10.00 2.37 -0.22
C TYR A 54 8.83 1.64 0.42
N ALA A 55 9.12 0.66 1.30
CA ALA A 55 8.11 -0.11 2.04
C ALA A 55 7.39 0.75 3.10
#